data_AF-A0A528CAB2-F1
#
_entry.id   AF-A0A528CAB2-F1
#
_cell.length_a   1.000
_cell.length_b   1.000
_cell.length_c   1.000
_cell.angle_alpha   90.00
_cell.angle_beta   90.00
_cell.angle_gamma   90.00
#
_symmetry.space_group_name_H-M   'P 1'
#
loop_
_entity.id
_entity.type
_entity.pdbx_description
1 polymer ?
#
loop_
_entity_poly.entity_id
_entity_poly.type
_entity_poly.pdbx_seq_one_letter_code
_entity_poly.pdbx_strand_id
1 'polypeptide(L)' 'VSIIPRGVGALGYTIQRPTEDRFLMTRQELENKMAVLLGGRAAEWIVFGHLSTGAADDLAKVTDIARAMV' A
#
# COMPACT_ATOMS: atom_id res chain seq x y z
N VAL A 1 -3.40 -9.96 -7.41
CA VAL A 1 -4.48 -9.26 -6.68
C VAL A 1 -5.49 -10.32 -6.26
N SER A 2 -5.71 -10.53 -4.97
CA SER A 2 -6.79 -11.38 -4.46
C SER A 2 -7.80 -10.49 -3.74
N ILE A 3 -9.09 -10.77 -3.88
CA ILE A 3 -10.19 -10.14 -3.12
C ILE A 3 -10.84 -11.13 -2.13
N ILE A 4 -10.11 -12.20 -1.81
CA ILE A 4 -10.58 -13.23 -0.88
C ILE A 4 -10.16 -12.81 0.53
N PRO A 5 -11.11 -12.64 1.47
CA PRO A 5 -10.78 -12.32 2.84
C PRO A 5 -9.94 -13.43 3.48
N ARG A 6 -8.74 -13.09 3.96
CA ARG A 6 -7.91 -14.01 4.74
C ARG A 6 -7.51 -13.33 6.05
N GLY A 7 -8.12 -13.76 7.16
CA GLY A 7 -7.93 -13.19 8.49
C GLY A 7 -8.87 -12.03 8.83
N VAL A 8 -8.80 -11.55 10.07
CA VAL A 8 -9.60 -10.42 10.56
C VAL A 8 -9.13 -9.13 9.88
N GLY A 9 -9.90 -8.59 8.93
CA GLY A 9 -9.76 -7.21 8.45
C GLY A 9 -9.17 -7.00 7.04
N ALA A 10 -8.75 -8.03 6.30
CA ALA A 10 -8.22 -7.86 4.94
C ALA A 10 -9.10 -8.59 3.92
N LEU A 11 -9.88 -7.83 3.12
CA LEU A 11 -10.73 -8.33 2.03
C LEU A 11 -9.97 -8.50 0.69
N GLY A 12 -8.69 -8.15 0.64
CA GLY A 12 -7.87 -8.38 -0.53
C GLY A 12 -6.42 -7.95 -0.34
N TYR A 13 -5.50 -8.55 -1.09
CA TYR A 13 -4.07 -8.25 -1.00
C TYR A 13 -3.35 -8.50 -2.35
N THR A 14 -2.32 -7.71 -2.61
CA THR A 14 -1.40 -7.87 -3.76
C THR A 14 0.00 -8.18 -3.24
N ILE A 15 0.47 -9.41 -3.47
CA ILE A 15 1.85 -9.82 -3.19
C ILE A 15 2.76 -9.28 -4.29
N GLN A 16 3.67 -8.37 -3.95
CA GLN A 16 4.85 -8.12 -4.76
C GLN A 16 5.95 -9.08 -4.31
N ARG A 17 6.35 -10.03 -5.15
CA ARG A 17 7.54 -10.88 -4.89
C ARG A 17 8.77 -10.13 -5.40
N PRO A 18 9.72 -9.75 -4.53
CA PRO A 18 10.99 -9.19 -4.97
C PRO A 18 11.77 -10.28 -5.73
N THR A 19 12.30 -9.95 -6.90
CA THR A 19 13.12 -10.86 -7.73
C THR A 19 14.61 -10.77 -7.38
N GLU A 20 15.00 -9.81 -6.51
CA GLU A 20 16.36 -9.56 -6.04
C GLU A 20 16.34 -9.26 -4.54
N ASP A 21 17.30 -9.79 -3.78
CA ASP A 21 17.56 -9.41 -2.38
C ASP A 21 18.11 -7.98 -2.32
N ARG A 22 17.21 -7.00 -2.38
CA ARG A 22 17.54 -5.57 -2.30
C ARG A 22 17.54 -5.11 -0.85
N PHE A 23 18.74 -5.07 -0.25
CA PHE A 23 18.96 -4.51 1.09
C PHE A 23 18.93 -2.98 1.13
N LEU A 24 19.12 -2.32 -0.02
CA LEU A 24 19.12 -0.87 -0.16
C LEU A 24 18.00 -0.47 -1.13
N MET A 25 17.20 0.51 -0.74
CA MET A 25 16.16 1.08 -1.58
C MET A 25 16.50 2.55 -1.85
N THR A 26 16.36 2.98 -3.11
CA THR A 26 16.50 4.40 -3.43
C THR A 26 15.28 5.17 -2.94
N ARG A 27 15.43 6.49 -2.76
CA ARG A 27 14.31 7.38 -2.46
C ARG A 27 13.15 7.21 -3.45
N GLN A 28 13.47 7.12 -4.74
CA GLN A 28 12.48 6.97 -5.81
C GLN A 28 11.71 5.64 -5.70
N GLU A 29 12.37 4.56 -5.27
CA GLU A 29 11.72 3.27 -5.05
C GLU A 29 10.77 3.30 -3.85
N LEU A 30 11.14 4.00 -2.77
CA LEU A 30 10.27 4.21 -1.63
C LEU A 30 9.05 5.06 -2.00
N GLU A 31 9.24 6.12 -2.78
CA GLU A 31 8.15 6.95 -3.33
C GLU A 31 7.20 6.12 -4.22
N ASN A 32 7.75 5.30 -5.12
CA ASN A 32 6.94 4.39 -5.94
C ASN A 32 6.18 3.37 -5.09
N LYS A 33 6.79 2.83 -4.03
CA LYS A 33 6.14 1.89 -3.12
C LYS A 33 5.00 2.55 -2.34
N MET A 34 5.19 3.80 -1.88
CA MET A 34 4.13 4.58 -1.24
C MET A 34 2.97 4.85 -2.22
N ALA A 35 3.26 5.17 -3.49
CA ALA A 35 2.23 5.37 -4.51
C ALA A 35 1.38 4.12 -4.74
N VAL A 36 2.00 2.94 -4.76
CA VAL A 36 1.28 1.66 -4.90
C VAL A 36 0.35 1.40 -3.70
N LEU A 37 0.82 1.63 -2.47
CA LEU A 37 0.01 1.45 -1.26
C LEU A 37 -1.20 2.40 -1.22
N LEU A 38 -1.02 3.65 -1.65
CA LEU A 38 -2.11 4.63 -1.71
C LEU A 38 -3.07 4.42 -2.90
N GLY A 39 -2.73 3.56 -3.85
CA GLY A 39 -3.50 3.34 -5.07
C GLY A 39 -4.93 2.88 -4.81
N GLY A 40 -5.14 2.00 -3.82
CA GLY A 40 -6.48 1.53 -3.44
C GLY A 40 -7.37 2.66 -2.93
N ARG A 41 -6.84 3.49 -2.03
CA ARG A 41 -7.55 4.66 -1.48
C ARG A 41 -7.83 5.73 -2.54
N ALA A 42 -6.86 5.97 -3.44
CA ALA A 42 -7.05 6.89 -4.56
C ALA A 42 -8.13 6.40 -5.52
N ALA A 43 -8.16 5.10 -5.83
CA ALA A 43 -9.21 4.50 -6.65
C ALA A 43 -10.58 4.61 -5.99
N GLU A 44 -10.69 4.38 -4.66
CA GLU A 44 -11.95 4.58 -3.94
C GLU A 44 -12.48 6.00 -4.09
N TRP A 45 -11.60 7.00 -3.92
CA TRP A 45 -11.98 8.40 -4.06
C TRP A 45 -12.45 8.73 -5.48
N ILE A 46 -11.71 8.27 -6.50
CA ILE A 46 -12.00 8.57 -7.90
C ILE A 46 -13.31 7.90 -8.35
N VAL A 47 -13.55 6.66 -7.93
CA VAL A 47 -14.69 5.85 -8.41
C VAL A 47 -15.95 6.10 -7.58
N PHE A 48 -15.83 6.19 -6.26
CA PHE A 48 -16.98 6.25 -5.34
C PHE A 48 -17.21 7.64 -4.72
N GLY A 49 -16.24 8.57 -4.83
CA GLY A 49 -16.37 9.93 -4.30
C GLY A 49 -16.38 10.03 -2.78
N HIS A 50 -16.12 8.93 -2.07
CA HIS A 50 -16.02 8.88 -0.62
C HIS A 50 -14.96 7.86 -0.20
N LEU A 51 -14.43 8.00 1.01
CA LEU A 51 -13.33 7.18 1.52
C LEU A 51 -13.85 6.17 2.53
N SER A 52 -13.43 4.92 2.41
CA SER A 52 -13.70 3.88 3.40
C SER A 52 -12.61 3.81 4.49
N THR A 53 -12.83 2.95 5.49
CA THR A 53 -11.84 2.57 6.50
C THR A 53 -10.92 1.43 6.04
N GLY A 54 -11.16 0.86 4.85
CA GLY A 54 -10.42 -0.31 4.34
C GLY A 54 -8.94 -0.05 4.07
N ALA A 55 -8.55 1.21 3.84
CA ALA A 55 -7.16 1.61 3.58
C ALA A 55 -6.34 1.92 4.86
N ALA A 56 -6.83 1.56 6.06
CA ALA A 56 -6.16 1.88 7.32
C ALA A 56 -4.76 1.25 7.43
N ASP A 57 -4.62 -0.02 7.02
CA ASP A 57 -3.34 -0.74 7.00
C ASP A 57 -2.35 -0.13 6.00
N ASP A 58 -2.83 0.25 4.82
CA ASP A 58 -2.00 0.92 3.79
C ASP A 58 -1.50 2.29 4.28
N LEU A 59 -2.36 3.08 4.94
CA LEU A 59 -2.00 4.39 5.50
C LEU A 59 -0.93 4.28 6.60
N ALA A 60 -1.04 3.27 7.48
CA ALA A 60 -0.04 3.02 8.50
C ALA A 60 1.33 2.70 7.87
N LYS A 61 1.35 1.76 6.91
CA LYS A 61 2.58 1.37 6.21
C LYS A 61 3.22 2.52 5.43
N VAL A 62 2.43 3.35 4.76
CA VAL A 62 2.94 4.54 4.04
C VAL A 62 3.55 5.53 5.02
N THR A 63 2.91 5.74 6.18
CA THR A 63 3.42 6.64 7.21
C THR A 63 4.76 6.16 7.76
N ASP A 64 4.91 4.85 7.99
CA ASP A 64 6.16 4.26 8.47
C ASP A 64 7.29 4.42 7.44
N ILE A 65 7.00 4.20 6.15
CA ILE A 65 7.97 4.44 5.07
C ILE A 65 8.36 5.91 5.02
N ALA A 66 7.39 6.84 5.06
CA ALA A 66 7.65 8.27 5.02
C ALA A 66 8.50 8.73 6.21
N ARG A 67 8.24 8.20 7.41
CA ARG A 67 9.05 8.48 8.61
C ARG A 67 10.48 7.95 8.51
N ALA A 68 10.68 6.80 7.86
CA ALA A 68 12.02 6.24 7.66
C ALA A 68 12.85 6.99 6.61
N MET A 69 12.22 7.84 5.79
CA MET A 69 12.88 8.63 4.74
C MET A 69 13.40 10.00 5.20
N VAL A 70 12.96 10.47 6.38
CA VAL A 70 13.31 11.78 6.96
C VAL A 70 14.27 11.57 8.13
#